data_AF-A0A3M5TC29-F1
#
_entry.id   AF-A0A3M5TC29-F1
#
_cell.length_a   1.000
_cell.length_b   1.000
_cell.length_c   1.000
_cell.angle_alpha   90.00
_cell.angle_beta   90.00
_cell.angle_gamma   90.00
#
_symmetry.space_group_name_H-M   'P 1'
#
loop_
_entity.id
_entity.type
_entity.pdbx_description
1 polymer ?
#
loop_
_entity_poly.entity_id
_entity_poly.type
_entity_poly.pdbx_seq_one_letter_code
_entity_poly.pdbx_strand_id
1 'polypeptide(L)'
;VPAKGLCVAACNQKQPCSQSAPFSAQINCAAVDEAHRSQYDFLAAFMRASLPNAKFIAFTGTPLLQEDKHTLGEFGGGEYIDEYRLHEAVADGATLPIKYQDAWVALSANADLDAAFKKQFADQSEVRQHELKRELLRRWRQAGDRMEQVAEHLVEHFLSSVKACCR
;
A
#
# COMPACT_ATOMS: atom_id res chain seq x y z
N VAL A 1 -36.57 -23.11 13.28
CA VAL A 1 -35.95 -21.80 12.98
C VAL A 1 -34.63 -22.09 12.28
N PRO A 2 -34.36 -21.59 11.06
CA PRO A 2 -33.07 -21.83 10.43
C PRO A 2 -31.99 -21.21 11.31
N ALA A 3 -30.92 -21.97 11.59
CA ALA A 3 -29.83 -21.51 12.42
C ALA A 3 -29.17 -20.30 11.75
N LYS A 4 -29.17 -19.16 12.43
CA LYS A 4 -28.36 -18.00 12.04
C LYS A 4 -26.91 -18.37 12.32
N GLY A 5 -26.07 -18.36 11.29
CA GLY A 5 -24.64 -18.67 11.40
C GLY A 5 -23.79 -17.52 10.86
N LEU A 6 -22.61 -17.33 11.43
CA LEU A 6 -21.56 -16.47 10.88
C LEU A 6 -20.58 -17.36 10.10
N CYS A 7 -20.27 -16.97 8.86
CA CYS A 7 -19.24 -17.61 8.05
C CYS A 7 -18.07 -16.63 7.90
N VAL A 8 -16.85 -17.11 8.15
CA VAL A 8 -15.62 -16.34 7.95
C VAL A 8 -14.81 -17.03 6.86
N ALA A 9 -14.46 -16.30 5.81
CA ALA A 9 -13.68 -16.80 4.69
C ALA A 9 -12.61 -15.77 4.32
N ALA A 10 -11.38 -16.25 4.08
CA ALA A 10 -10.33 -15.43 3.52
C ALA A 10 -10.49 -15.38 1.99
N CYS A 11 -10.36 -14.19 1.40
CA CYS A 11 -10.28 -14.10 -0.04
C CYS A 11 -8.88 -14.48 -0.51
N ASN A 12 -8.76 -15.60 -1.23
CA ASN A 12 -7.57 -15.91 -2.01
C ASN A 12 -7.94 -15.94 -3.49
N GLN A 13 -7.17 -15.22 -4.33
CA GLN A 13 -7.36 -15.08 -5.79
C GLN A 13 -7.34 -16.40 -6.60
N LYS A 14 -7.18 -17.56 -5.96
CA LYS A 14 -6.91 -18.86 -6.61
C LYS A 14 -7.76 -20.04 -6.14
N GLN A 15 -8.96 -19.82 -5.63
CA GLN A 15 -9.92 -20.91 -5.46
C GLN A 15 -11.24 -20.60 -6.13
N PRO A 16 -11.66 -21.37 -7.16
CA PRO A 16 -13.06 -21.43 -7.50
C PRO A 16 -13.72 -22.12 -6.31
N CYS A 17 -14.46 -21.37 -5.50
CA CYS A 17 -15.29 -21.96 -4.46
C CYS A 17 -16.22 -22.94 -5.19
N SER A 18 -16.02 -24.23 -4.95
CA SER A 18 -16.68 -25.30 -5.69
C SER A 18 -18.18 -25.11 -5.62
N GLN A 19 -18.84 -25.22 -6.77
CA GLN A 19 -20.30 -25.19 -6.91
C GLN A 19 -20.93 -26.30 -6.07
N SER A 20 -21.20 -26.03 -4.80
CA SER A 20 -22.05 -26.87 -3.97
C SER A 20 -22.52 -26.07 -2.75
N ALA A 21 -23.59 -25.30 -2.91
CA ALA A 21 -24.69 -25.24 -1.94
C ALA A 21 -25.71 -24.16 -2.33
N PRO A 22 -27.00 -24.34 -2.00
CA PRO A 22 -28.09 -23.36 -2.19
C PRO A 22 -27.98 -22.23 -1.14
N PHE A 23 -26.78 -21.69 -0.93
CA PHE A 23 -26.45 -20.80 0.19
C PHE A 23 -26.67 -19.31 -0.17
N SER A 24 -26.69 -18.97 -1.46
CA SER A 24 -26.85 -17.58 -1.93
C SER A 24 -28.17 -16.94 -1.53
N ALA A 25 -29.21 -17.74 -1.28
CA ALA A 25 -30.55 -17.24 -0.97
C ALA A 25 -30.75 -16.83 0.50
N GLN A 26 -29.80 -17.12 1.41
CA GLN A 26 -29.99 -16.89 2.86
C GLN A 26 -28.96 -15.95 3.49
N ILE A 27 -27.93 -15.51 2.75
CA ILE A 27 -26.99 -14.52 3.26
C ILE A 27 -27.60 -13.13 3.09
N ASN A 28 -27.90 -12.48 4.22
CA ASN A 28 -28.51 -11.15 4.24
C ASN A 28 -27.46 -10.03 4.32
N CYS A 29 -26.26 -10.30 4.85
CA CYS A 29 -25.20 -9.31 5.04
C CYS A 29 -23.83 -9.92 4.76
N ALA A 30 -22.94 -9.15 4.14
CA ALA A 30 -21.53 -9.46 3.93
C ALA A 30 -20.68 -8.30 4.45
N ALA A 31 -19.72 -8.60 5.33
CA ALA A 31 -18.74 -7.65 5.81
C ALA A 31 -17.38 -7.94 5.17
N VAL A 32 -16.71 -6.90 4.69
CA VAL A 32 -15.43 -6.97 4.00
C VAL A 32 -14.41 -6.16 4.78
N ASP A 33 -13.30 -6.80 5.14
CA ASP A 33 -12.18 -6.15 5.82
C ASP A 33 -11.08 -5.76 4.83
N GLU A 34 -10.33 -4.71 5.14
CA GLU A 34 -9.26 -4.11 4.32
C GLU A 34 -9.58 -4.02 2.82
N ALA A 35 -10.73 -3.40 2.53
CA ALA A 35 -11.23 -3.24 1.19
C ALA A 35 -10.29 -2.35 0.34
N HIS A 36 -9.36 -2.97 -0.39
CA HIS A 36 -8.43 -2.32 -1.31
C HIS A 36 -8.46 -2.93 -2.72
N ARG A 37 -8.43 -2.05 -3.74
CA ARG A 37 -8.76 -2.37 -5.14
C ARG A 37 -7.98 -3.55 -5.76
N SER A 38 -6.70 -3.71 -5.44
CA SER A 38 -5.81 -4.64 -6.18
C SER A 38 -6.26 -6.11 -6.12
N GLN A 39 -7.06 -6.47 -5.12
CA GLN A 39 -7.57 -7.83 -4.94
C GLN A 39 -9.07 -7.96 -5.20
N TYR A 40 -9.79 -6.83 -5.34
CA TYR A 40 -11.25 -6.80 -5.21
C TYR A 40 -12.04 -6.60 -6.51
N ASP A 41 -11.48 -6.06 -7.62
CA ASP A 41 -12.30 -5.80 -8.82
C ASP A 41 -13.03 -7.06 -9.34
N PHE A 42 -12.33 -8.19 -9.48
CA PHE A 42 -12.96 -9.45 -9.91
C PHE A 42 -13.77 -10.13 -8.80
N LEU A 43 -13.22 -10.15 -7.58
CA LEU A 43 -13.87 -10.81 -6.45
C LEU A 43 -15.17 -10.11 -6.04
N ALA A 44 -15.17 -8.79 -5.98
CA ALA A 44 -16.34 -8.00 -5.61
C ALA A 44 -17.46 -8.20 -6.62
N ALA A 45 -17.14 -8.19 -7.92
CA ALA A 45 -18.09 -8.53 -8.97
C ALA A 45 -18.65 -9.96 -8.79
N PHE A 46 -17.78 -10.94 -8.50
CA PHE A 46 -18.19 -12.31 -8.24
C PHE A 46 -19.04 -12.46 -6.97
N MET A 47 -18.70 -11.75 -5.89
CA MET A 47 -19.44 -11.76 -4.64
C MET A 47 -20.82 -11.14 -4.79
N ARG A 48 -20.95 -10.02 -5.52
CA ARG A 48 -22.26 -9.42 -5.83
C ARG A 48 -23.12 -10.34 -6.70
N ALA A 49 -22.52 -10.97 -7.72
CA ALA A 49 -23.21 -11.95 -8.56
C ALA A 49 -23.66 -13.18 -7.73
N SER A 50 -22.83 -13.62 -6.79
CA SER A 50 -23.10 -14.79 -5.95
C SER A 50 -24.07 -14.50 -4.79
N LEU A 51 -24.14 -13.25 -4.31
CA LEU A 51 -24.95 -12.82 -3.17
C LEU A 51 -25.82 -11.60 -3.54
N PRO A 52 -26.78 -11.75 -4.48
CA PRO A 52 -27.51 -10.63 -5.06
C PRO A 52 -28.43 -9.91 -4.05
N ASN A 53 -28.84 -10.59 -2.98
CA ASN A 53 -29.75 -10.06 -1.97
C ASN A 53 -29.03 -9.55 -0.69
N ALA A 54 -27.71 -9.71 -0.62
CA ALA A 54 -26.95 -9.34 0.57
C ALA A 54 -26.66 -7.83 0.62
N LYS A 55 -26.66 -7.27 1.83
CA LYS A 55 -26.11 -5.93 2.09
C LYS A 55 -24.61 -6.03 2.30
N PHE A 56 -23.84 -5.18 1.62
CA PHE A 56 -22.38 -5.16 1.72
C PHE A 56 -21.94 -4.01 2.63
N ILE A 57 -21.06 -4.31 3.58
CA ILE A 57 -20.38 -3.35 4.45
C ILE A 57 -18.88 -3.58 4.27
N ALA A 58 -18.12 -2.51 4.06
CA ALA A 58 -16.68 -2.59 3.86
C ALA A 58 -15.95 -1.67 4.82
N PHE A 59 -14.83 -2.16 5.35
CA PHE A 59 -13.92 -1.43 6.20
C PHE A 59 -12.59 -1.24 5.44
N THR A 60 -12.00 -0.05 5.54
CA THR A 60 -10.70 0.23 4.91
C THR A 60 -9.96 1.29 5.72
N GLY A 61 -8.69 1.01 6.03
CA GLY A 61 -7.81 2.00 6.66
C GLY A 61 -7.20 3.00 5.68
N THR A 62 -7.24 2.69 4.37
CA THR A 62 -6.64 3.51 3.31
C THR A 62 -7.60 3.64 2.13
N PRO A 63 -8.61 4.51 2.20
CA PRO A 63 -9.52 4.73 1.08
C PRO A 63 -8.77 5.27 -0.15
N LEU A 64 -9.14 4.80 -1.35
CA LEU A 64 -8.56 5.33 -2.59
C LEU A 64 -9.21 6.68 -2.91
N LEU A 65 -8.43 7.75 -2.81
CA LEU A 65 -8.84 9.14 -3.02
C LEU A 65 -8.53 9.67 -4.44
N GLN A 66 -8.00 8.86 -5.35
CA GLN A 66 -7.66 9.33 -6.70
C GLN A 66 -8.92 9.42 -7.59
N GLU A 67 -9.01 10.56 -8.29
CA GLU A 67 -10.13 11.04 -9.12
C GLU A 67 -10.68 10.02 -10.13
N ASP A 68 -9.95 8.95 -10.43
CA ASP A 68 -10.36 7.99 -11.44
C ASP A 68 -11.28 6.87 -10.92
N LYS A 69 -11.28 6.50 -9.63
CA LYS A 69 -12.11 5.38 -9.12
C LYS A 69 -12.46 5.52 -7.64
N HIS A 70 -13.61 6.13 -7.38
CA HIS A 70 -14.20 6.18 -6.04
C HIS A 70 -14.44 4.77 -5.48
N THR A 71 -13.73 4.40 -4.42
CA THR A 71 -13.96 3.14 -3.67
C THR A 71 -15.41 3.07 -3.18
N LEU A 72 -15.99 4.24 -2.86
CA LEU A 72 -17.41 4.47 -2.55
C LEU A 72 -18.36 3.87 -3.61
N GLY A 73 -18.08 4.12 -4.89
CA GLY A 73 -18.90 3.63 -6.01
C GLY A 73 -18.87 2.11 -6.14
N GLU A 74 -17.75 1.48 -5.81
CA GLU A 74 -17.61 0.02 -5.88
C GLU A 74 -18.39 -0.66 -4.73
N PHE A 75 -18.42 -0.08 -3.52
CA PHE A 75 -19.23 -0.63 -2.42
C PHE A 75 -20.67 -0.14 -2.39
N GLY A 76 -21.10 0.61 -3.42
CA GLY A 76 -22.49 1.03 -3.62
C GLY A 76 -22.98 2.09 -2.64
N GLY A 77 -22.07 2.75 -1.91
CA GLY A 77 -22.39 3.86 -1.02
C GLY A 77 -22.01 5.19 -1.67
N GLY A 78 -22.92 6.16 -1.68
CA GLY A 78 -22.60 7.53 -2.08
C GLY A 78 -21.75 8.27 -1.04
N GLU A 79 -21.81 7.83 0.22
CA GLU A 79 -21.17 8.44 1.38
C GLU A 79 -20.65 7.34 2.33
N TYR A 80 -19.67 7.67 3.17
CA TYR A 80 -19.21 6.81 4.25
C TYR A 80 -20.29 6.70 5.35
N ILE A 81 -20.48 5.50 5.90
CA ILE A 81 -21.39 5.29 7.04
C ILE A 81 -20.81 5.96 8.30
N ASP A 82 -19.50 5.82 8.49
CA ASP A 82 -18.74 6.40 9.60
C ASP A 82 -17.27 6.55 9.19
N GLU A 83 -16.57 7.51 9.79
CA GLU A 83 -15.14 7.73 9.56
C GLU A 83 -14.41 7.82 10.90
N TYR A 84 -13.32 7.08 11.04
CA TYR A 84 -12.44 7.17 12.20
C TYR A 84 -11.00 7.42 11.73
N ARG A 85 -10.49 8.63 11.97
CA ARG A 85 -9.23 9.11 11.39
C ARG A 85 -8.05 8.81 12.31
N LEU A 86 -6.86 8.75 11.72
CA LEU A 86 -5.63 8.43 12.46
C LEU A 86 -5.34 9.42 13.60
N HIS A 87 -5.66 10.71 13.46
CA HIS A 87 -5.43 11.68 14.53
C HIS A 87 -6.38 11.50 15.72
N GLU A 88 -7.61 11.06 15.47
CA GLU A 88 -8.59 10.69 16.52
C GLU A 88 -8.08 9.46 17.25
N ALA A 89 -7.64 8.43 16.51
CA ALA A 89 -7.04 7.24 17.08
C ALA A 89 -5.83 7.52 17.98
N VAL A 90 -5.01 8.52 17.65
CA VAL A 90 -3.89 8.96 18.49
C VAL A 90 -4.38 9.74 19.72
N ALA A 91 -5.38 10.63 19.56
CA ALA A 91 -5.94 11.43 20.65
C ALA A 91 -6.62 10.57 21.73
N ASP A 92 -7.29 9.51 21.30
CA ASP A 92 -8.03 8.58 22.17
C ASP A 92 -7.12 7.54 22.82
N GLY A 93 -5.85 7.49 22.41
CA GLY A 93 -4.87 6.49 22.84
C GLY A 93 -5.06 5.10 22.23
N ALA A 94 -5.90 4.97 21.20
CA ALA A 94 -6.11 3.71 20.46
C ALA A 94 -4.89 3.35 19.60
N THR A 95 -4.13 4.34 19.12
CA THR A 95 -2.87 4.15 18.38
C THR A 95 -1.75 5.01 18.92
N LEU A 96 -0.50 4.58 18.69
CA LEU A 96 0.69 5.37 19.04
C LEU A 96 1.00 6.40 17.94
N PRO A 97 1.53 7.58 18.30
CA PRO A 97 1.94 8.57 17.32
C PRO A 97 3.11 8.06 16.47
N ILE A 98 3.04 8.29 15.16
CA ILE A 98 4.09 7.92 14.21
C ILE A 98 5.17 9.00 14.23
N LYS A 99 6.43 8.61 14.51
CA LYS A 99 7.60 9.47 14.38
C LYS A 99 8.29 9.22 13.05
N TYR A 100 8.28 10.20 12.17
CA TYR A 100 9.03 10.16 10.92
C TYR A 100 10.46 10.66 11.15
N GLN A 101 11.45 9.87 10.75
CA GLN A 101 12.85 10.25 10.73
C GLN A 101 13.41 9.97 9.35
N ASP A 102 13.82 11.03 8.65
CA ASP A 102 14.43 10.89 7.33
C ASP A 102 15.89 10.44 7.48
N ALA A 103 16.18 9.22 7.06
CA ALA A 103 17.53 8.69 6.98
C ALA A 103 18.16 9.07 5.64
N TRP A 104 18.93 10.14 5.62
CA TRP A 104 19.75 10.50 4.46
C TRP A 104 21.07 9.74 4.52
N VAL A 105 21.16 8.61 3.84
CA VAL A 105 22.48 8.19 3.33
C VAL A 105 22.90 9.30 2.39
N ALA A 106 24.05 9.94 2.64
CA ALA A 106 24.55 11.07 1.88
C ALA A 106 24.74 10.67 0.41
N LEU A 107 23.67 10.78 -0.37
CA LEU A 107 23.66 10.72 -1.82
C LEU A 107 24.08 12.11 -2.29
N SER A 108 25.26 12.59 -1.86
CA SER A 108 25.75 13.86 -2.40
C SER A 108 25.97 13.65 -3.89
N ALA A 109 25.27 14.45 -4.71
CA ALA A 109 25.73 14.71 -6.05
C ALA A 109 27.12 15.33 -5.90
N ASN A 110 28.16 14.50 -5.98
CA ASN A 110 29.51 15.02 -6.02
C ASN A 110 29.56 15.94 -7.25
N ALA A 111 29.82 17.22 -7.03
CA ALA A 111 29.90 18.20 -8.11
C ALA A 111 30.91 17.74 -9.18
N ASP A 112 31.93 16.99 -8.75
CA ASP A 112 32.91 16.33 -9.61
C ASP A 112 32.31 15.25 -10.52
N LEU A 113 31.33 14.48 -10.03
CA LEU A 113 30.62 13.45 -10.79
C LEU A 113 29.68 14.07 -11.82
N ASP A 114 28.97 15.15 -11.44
CA ASP A 114 28.12 15.89 -12.36
C ASP A 114 28.96 16.64 -13.42
N ALA A 115 30.13 17.18 -13.05
CA ALA A 115 31.08 17.79 -13.97
C ALA A 115 31.70 16.74 -14.91
N ALA A 116 32.09 15.57 -14.40
CA ALA A 116 32.60 14.46 -15.20
C ALA A 116 31.54 13.94 -16.18
N PHE A 117 30.28 13.82 -15.74
CA PHE A 117 29.17 13.43 -16.60
C PHE A 117 28.95 14.44 -17.73
N LYS A 118 28.89 15.73 -17.41
CA LYS A 118 28.75 16.78 -18.43
C LYS A 118 29.92 16.80 -19.42
N LYS A 119 31.14 16.54 -18.96
CA LYS A 119 32.33 16.47 -19.83
C LYS A 119 32.30 15.23 -20.74
N GLN A 120 31.88 14.08 -20.22
CA GLN A 120 31.86 12.82 -20.96
C GLN A 120 30.72 12.75 -22.00
N PHE A 121 29.61 13.42 -21.75
CA PHE A 121 28.42 13.41 -22.61
C PHE A 121 28.10 14.78 -23.22
N ALA A 122 29.08 15.68 -23.30
CA ALA A 122 28.94 17.04 -23.82
C ALA A 122 28.36 17.07 -25.26
N ASP A 123 28.68 16.06 -26.06
CA ASP A 123 28.30 15.97 -27.48
C ASP A 123 26.88 15.41 -27.70
N GLN A 124 26.20 15.00 -26.62
CA GLN A 124 24.84 14.44 -26.66
C GLN A 124 23.79 15.53 -26.47
N SER A 125 22.60 15.33 -27.04
CA SER A 125 21.46 16.23 -26.82
C SER A 125 21.03 16.23 -25.35
N GLU A 126 20.49 17.36 -24.86
CA GLU A 126 20.03 17.50 -23.47
C GLU A 126 19.00 16.42 -23.07
N VAL A 127 18.10 16.07 -23.99
CA VAL A 127 17.11 14.99 -23.81
C VAL A 127 17.83 13.66 -23.53
N ARG A 128 18.86 13.36 -24.30
CA ARG A 128 19.62 12.11 -24.15
C ARG A 128 20.47 12.09 -22.89
N GLN A 129 21.05 13.22 -22.51
CA GLN A 129 21.77 13.37 -21.24
C GLN A 129 20.84 13.12 -20.04
N HIS A 130 19.61 13.60 -20.08
CA HIS A 130 18.64 13.37 -19.01
C HIS A 130 18.24 11.89 -18.88
N GLU A 131 18.03 11.19 -20.01
CA GLU A 131 17.77 9.74 -20.02
C GLU A 131 18.95 8.95 -19.43
N LEU A 132 20.17 9.27 -19.85
CA LEU A 132 21.39 8.65 -19.35
C LEU A 132 21.56 8.88 -17.84
N LYS A 133 21.30 10.10 -17.37
CA LYS A 133 21.36 10.42 -15.93
C LYS A 133 20.34 9.59 -15.14
N ARG A 134 19.12 9.44 -15.64
CA ARG A 134 18.10 8.55 -15.03
C ARG A 134 18.54 7.10 -14.98
N GLU A 135 19.14 6.58 -16.06
CA GLU A 135 19.59 5.20 -16.13
C GLU A 135 20.78 4.93 -15.20
N LEU A 136 21.77 5.82 -15.19
CA LEU A 136 22.92 5.73 -14.28
C LEU A 136 22.49 5.82 -12.82
N LEU A 137 21.59 6.74 -12.46
CA LEU A 137 21.02 6.81 -11.12
C LEU A 137 20.29 5.51 -10.73
N ARG A 138 19.62 4.84 -11.68
CA ARG A 138 18.97 3.56 -11.42
C ARG A 138 19.99 2.46 -11.13
N ARG A 139 21.08 2.39 -11.91
CA ARG A 139 22.16 1.42 -11.69
C ARG A 139 22.92 1.71 -10.40
N TRP A 140 23.19 2.98 -10.11
CA TRP A 140 23.87 3.41 -8.89
C TRP A 140 23.03 3.14 -7.63
N ARG A 141 21.70 3.28 -7.71
CA ARG A 141 20.80 2.82 -6.63
C ARG A 141 20.95 1.33 -6.32
N GLN A 142 21.38 0.52 -7.29
CA GLN A 142 21.58 -0.93 -7.17
C GLN A 142 23.06 -1.31 -6.98
N ALA A 143 23.99 -0.35 -6.94
CA ALA A 143 25.40 -0.62 -6.73
C ALA A 143 25.62 -1.21 -5.33
N GLY A 144 26.50 -2.21 -5.24
CA GLY A 144 26.80 -2.93 -4.00
C GLY A 144 27.21 -2.00 -2.86
N ASP A 145 28.08 -1.04 -3.16
CA ASP A 145 28.60 -0.06 -2.19
C ASP A 145 27.48 0.73 -1.48
N ARG A 146 26.39 1.06 -2.20
CA ARG A 146 25.24 1.76 -1.59
C ARG A 146 24.47 0.83 -0.66
N MET A 147 24.27 -0.43 -1.04
CA MET A 147 23.56 -1.37 -0.17
C MET A 147 24.30 -1.57 1.15
N GLU A 148 25.62 -1.63 1.10
CA GLU A 148 26.47 -1.76 2.30
C GLU A 148 26.38 -0.52 3.19
N GLN A 149 26.48 0.70 2.62
CA GLN A 149 26.29 1.96 3.37
C GLN A 149 24.90 2.08 4.00
N VAL A 150 23.84 1.69 3.27
CA VAL A 150 22.47 1.68 3.80
C VAL A 150 22.34 0.67 4.94
N ALA A 151 22.95 -0.52 4.79
CA ALA A 151 22.92 -1.54 5.83
C ALA A 151 23.66 -1.09 7.10
N GLU A 152 24.85 -0.50 6.96
CA GLU A 152 25.62 0.05 8.07
C GLU A 152 24.83 1.14 8.81
N HIS A 153 24.29 2.12 8.08
CA HIS A 153 23.45 3.17 8.65
C HIS A 153 22.22 2.59 9.38
N LEU A 154 21.57 1.56 8.82
CA LEU A 154 20.39 0.94 9.43
C LEU A 154 20.75 0.24 10.76
N VAL A 155 21.88 -0.46 10.80
CA VAL A 155 22.37 -1.11 12.02
C VAL A 155 22.74 -0.08 13.09
N GLU A 156 23.48 0.97 12.70
CA GLU A 156 23.86 2.06 13.61
C GLU A 156 22.63 2.78 14.16
N HIS A 157 21.67 3.14 13.30
CA HIS A 157 20.41 3.78 13.69
C HIS A 157 19.59 2.90 14.64
N PHE A 158 19.48 1.60 14.34
CA PHE A 158 18.78 0.65 15.21
C PHE A 158 19.40 0.59 16.62
N LEU A 159 20.72 0.51 16.71
CA LEU A 159 21.42 0.42 17.99
C LEU A 159 21.33 1.73 18.80
N SER A 160 21.51 2.86 18.13
CA SER A 160 21.54 4.19 18.76
C SER A 160 20.17 4.74 19.10
N SER A 161 19.15 4.49 18.28
CA SER A 161 17.85 5.17 18.36
C SER A 161 16.71 4.24 18.80
N VAL A 162 16.72 2.97 18.38
CA VAL A 162 15.64 2.02 18.73
C VAL A 162 15.97 1.27 20.03
N LYS A 163 17.12 0.59 20.08
CA LYS A 163 17.52 -0.21 21.25
C LYS A 163 17.78 0.64 22.49
N ALA A 164 18.33 1.84 22.32
CA ALA A 164 18.57 2.76 23.43
C ALA A 164 17.28 3.37 24.00
N CYS A 165 16.24 3.53 23.17
CA CYS A 165 14.95 4.09 23.57
C CYS A 165 14.02 3.05 24.24
N CYS A 166 14.25 1.75 23.99
CA CYS A 166 13.52 0.66 24.64
C CYS A 166 14.06 0.27 26.04
N ARG A 167 14.84 1.14 26.70
CA ARG A 167 15.19 1.03 28.14
C ARG A 167 14.45 2.07 28.94
#